data_AF-A0A9J5WUR9-F1
#
_entry.id   AF-A0A9J5WUR9-F1
#
_cell.length_a   1.000
_cell.length_b   1.000
_cell.length_c   1.000
_cell.angle_alpha   90.00
_cell.angle_beta   90.00
_cell.angle_gamma   90.00
#
_symmetry.space_group_name_H-M   'P 1'
#
loop_
_entity.id
_entity.type
_entity.pdbx_description
1 polymer ?
#
loop_
_entity_poly.entity_id
_entity_poly.type
_entity_poly.pdbx_seq_one_letter_code
_entity_poly.pdbx_strand_id
1 'polypeptide(L)'
;MLTKLDFRASGNNVFFARMDNLLASYKQEKARKEVAESFGQKVPNADGLSTVQHDHKIWGEHVHVFKPDRFAEGVVKATNNNPVAFLPFGYGPQTCLGLNFAMIEAKISLSMILQRYMFTTSPTYVH
;
A
#
# COMPACT_ATOMS: atom_id res chain seq x y z
N MET A 1 -11.51 20.68 -6.18
CA MET A 1 -12.94 21.04 -6.22
C MET A 1 -13.74 19.84 -6.73
N LEU A 2 -13.95 18.84 -5.88
CA LEU A 2 -14.95 17.79 -6.10
C LEU A 2 -15.71 17.65 -4.78
N THR A 3 -16.95 18.10 -4.84
CA THR A 3 -17.89 18.24 -3.74
C THR A 3 -18.25 16.88 -3.15
N LYS A 4 -18.00 16.71 -1.86
CA LYS A 4 -18.75 15.76 -1.02
C LYS A 4 -20.24 16.12 -1.15
N LEU A 5 -20.98 15.32 -1.90
CA LEU A 5 -22.44 15.28 -1.79
C LEU A 5 -22.76 14.33 -0.64
N ASP A 6 -22.80 14.85 0.58
CA ASP A 6 -23.41 14.16 1.72
C ASP A 6 -24.93 14.22 1.55
N PHE A 7 -25.47 13.27 0.79
CA PHE A 7 -26.91 13.11 0.58
C PHE A 7 -27.50 12.43 1.81
N ARG A 8 -27.97 13.21 2.79
CA ARG A 8 -28.70 12.70 3.95
C ARG A 8 -30.14 12.40 3.55
N ALA A 9 -30.42 11.15 3.16
CA ALA A 9 -31.77 10.68 2.90
C ALA A 9 -32.27 9.79 4.05
N SER A 10 -33.26 10.30 4.77
CA SER A 10 -34.15 9.54 5.64
C SER A 10 -35.16 8.80 4.76
N GLY A 11 -35.16 7.46 4.75
CA GLY A 11 -36.21 6.65 4.11
C GLY A 11 -35.73 5.36 3.44
N ASN A 12 -36.12 4.22 4.02
CA ASN A 12 -36.10 2.85 3.48
C ASN A 12 -34.77 2.35 2.87
N ASN A 13 -33.94 1.85 3.80
CA ASN A 13 -32.56 1.39 3.71
C ASN A 13 -32.21 0.33 2.64
N VAL A 14 -33.15 -0.26 1.90
CA VAL A 14 -32.85 -1.45 1.06
C VAL A 14 -32.26 -1.08 -0.30
N PHE A 15 -32.76 -0.03 -0.95
CA PHE A 15 -32.26 0.39 -2.27
C PHE A 15 -30.85 0.99 -2.16
N PHE A 16 -30.64 1.88 -1.19
CA PHE A 16 -29.33 2.48 -0.92
C PHE A 16 -28.31 1.42 -0.47
N ALA A 17 -28.68 0.52 0.44
CA ALA A 17 -27.80 -0.59 0.81
C ALA A 17 -27.46 -1.49 -0.38
N ARG A 18 -28.39 -1.70 -1.32
CA ARG A 18 -28.12 -2.46 -2.55
C ARG A 18 -27.18 -1.72 -3.49
N MET A 19 -27.30 -0.40 -3.61
CA MET A 19 -26.36 0.42 -4.38
C MET A 19 -24.97 0.42 -3.75
N ASP A 20 -24.87 0.57 -2.43
CA ASP A 20 -23.59 0.53 -1.71
C ASP A 20 -22.91 -0.84 -1.85
N ASN A 21 -23.68 -1.93 -1.77
CA ASN A 21 -23.17 -3.30 -1.99
C ASN A 21 -22.71 -3.52 -3.44
N LEU A 22 -23.43 -2.97 -4.44
CA LEU A 22 -23.02 -3.02 -5.84
C LEU A 22 -21.74 -2.23 -6.08
N LEU A 23 -21.63 -1.03 -5.51
CA LEU A 23 -20.42 -0.21 -5.59
C LEU A 23 -19.24 -0.87 -4.88
N ALA A 24 -19.47 -1.50 -3.72
CA ALA A 24 -18.46 -2.26 -3.02
C ALA A 24 -17.97 -3.42 -3.89
N SER A 25 -18.88 -4.27 -4.39
CA SER A 25 -18.56 -5.40 -5.27
C SER A 25 -17.79 -4.98 -6.52
N TYR A 26 -18.24 -3.92 -7.21
CA TYR A 26 -17.54 -3.35 -8.36
C TYR A 26 -16.12 -2.89 -8.03
N LYS A 27 -15.92 -2.21 -6.88
CA LYS A 27 -14.59 -1.81 -6.41
C LYS A 27 -13.70 -3.02 -6.11
N GLN A 28 -14.26 -4.09 -5.53
CA GLN A 28 -13.48 -5.32 -5.28
C GLN A 28 -13.04 -5.97 -6.59
N GLU A 29 -13.95 -6.10 -7.56
CA GLU A 29 -13.66 -6.70 -8.86
C GLU A 29 -12.62 -5.90 -9.64
N LYS A 30 -12.73 -4.56 -9.62
CA LYS A 30 -11.73 -3.68 -10.22
C LYS A 30 -10.35 -3.88 -9.58
N ALA A 31 -10.27 -3.89 -8.26
CA ALA A 31 -9.01 -4.10 -7.55
C ALA A 31 -8.40 -5.49 -7.86
N ARG A 32 -9.23 -6.54 -7.98
CA ARG A 32 -8.77 -7.88 -8.38
C ARG A 32 -8.17 -7.89 -9.77
N LYS A 33 -8.79 -7.19 -10.74
CA LYS A 33 -8.27 -7.08 -12.11
C LYS A 33 -6.94 -6.34 -12.16
N GLU A 34 -6.81 -5.21 -11.46
CA GLU A 34 -5.55 -4.43 -11.41
C GLU A 34 -4.39 -5.24 -10.78
N VAL A 35 -4.68 -6.01 -9.73
CA VAL A 35 -3.70 -6.92 -9.12
C VAL A 35 -3.36 -8.06 -10.09
N ALA A 36 -4.35 -8.70 -10.73
CA ALA A 36 -4.10 -9.78 -11.67
C ALA A 36 -3.28 -9.33 -12.90
N GLU A 37 -3.51 -8.11 -13.40
CA GLU A 37 -2.69 -7.52 -14.47
C GLU A 37 -1.24 -7.28 -14.03
N SER A 38 -1.03 -6.93 -12.76
CA SER A 38 0.29 -6.62 -12.21
C SER A 38 1.10 -7.86 -11.78
N PHE A 39 0.42 -8.88 -11.23
CA PHE A 39 1.03 -10.10 -10.71
C PHE A 39 0.97 -11.29 -11.69
N GLY A 40 0.23 -11.17 -12.80
CA GLY A 40 -0.07 -12.26 -13.73
C GLY A 40 -1.02 -13.31 -13.13
N GLN A 41 -1.11 -14.48 -13.77
CA GLN A 41 -2.00 -15.59 -13.35
C GLN A 41 -1.52 -16.35 -12.10
N LYS A 42 -0.48 -15.85 -11.40
CA LYS A 42 -0.01 -16.42 -10.14
C LYS A 42 -0.84 -15.85 -9.00
N VAL A 43 -1.41 -16.72 -8.17
CA VAL A 43 -2.09 -16.32 -6.94
C VAL A 43 -1.05 -15.62 -6.05
N PRO A 44 -1.30 -14.40 -5.53
CA PRO A 44 -0.38 -13.73 -4.62
C PRO A 44 -0.24 -14.56 -3.33
N ASN A 45 0.83 -15.34 -3.24
CA ASN A 45 1.31 -15.91 -1.99
C ASN A 45 2.28 -14.92 -1.33
N ALA A 46 2.65 -15.17 -0.07
CA ALA A 46 3.63 -14.32 0.63
C ALA A 46 4.94 -14.17 -0.16
N ASP A 47 5.38 -15.24 -0.82
CA ASP A 47 6.57 -15.26 -1.67
C ASP A 47 6.43 -14.33 -2.91
N GLY A 48 5.23 -14.27 -3.50
CA GLY A 48 4.91 -13.44 -4.66
C GLY A 48 4.91 -11.95 -4.35
N LEU A 49 4.46 -11.56 -3.14
CA LEU A 49 4.53 -10.16 -2.69
C LEU A 49 5.98 -9.70 -2.53
N SER A 50 6.82 -10.52 -1.89
CA SER A 50 8.25 -10.23 -1.75
C SER A 50 8.93 -10.14 -3.12
N THR A 51 8.58 -11.04 -4.04
CA THR A 51 9.13 -11.04 -5.41
C THR A 51 8.81 -9.74 -6.15
N VAL A 52 7.59 -9.21 -6.05
CA VAL A 52 7.19 -7.97 -6.71
C VAL A 52 7.85 -6.74 -6.09
N GLN A 53 8.05 -6.73 -4.77
CA GLN A 53 8.80 -5.65 -4.09
C GLN A 53 10.29 -5.63 -4.44
N HIS A 54 10.82 -6.75 -4.94
CA HIS A 54 12.22 -6.90 -5.36
C HIS A 54 12.40 -7.05 -6.89
N ASP A 55 11.36 -6.82 -7.69
CA ASP A 55 11.46 -6.91 -9.14
C ASP A 55 12.20 -5.71 -9.72
N HIS A 56 13.38 -5.96 -10.28
CA HIS A 56 14.20 -4.97 -10.97
C HIS A 56 13.47 -4.23 -12.11
N LYS A 57 12.47 -4.84 -12.76
CA LYS A 57 11.71 -4.17 -13.83
C LYS A 57 10.80 -3.06 -13.31
N ILE A 58 10.35 -3.18 -12.06
CA ILE A 58 9.43 -2.24 -11.41
C ILE A 58 10.22 -1.21 -10.59
N TRP A 59 11.21 -1.68 -9.84
CA TRP A 59 11.99 -0.89 -8.89
C TRP A 59 13.35 -0.42 -9.42
N GLY A 60 13.70 -0.79 -10.65
CA GLY A 60 14.94 -0.40 -11.30
C GLY A 60 16.18 -1.12 -10.75
N GLU A 61 17.35 -0.61 -11.13
CA GLU A 61 18.65 -1.26 -10.86
C GLU A 61 19.02 -1.30 -9.36
N HIS A 62 18.57 -0.32 -8.57
CA HIS A 62 18.89 -0.21 -7.14
C HIS A 62 17.79 -0.79 -6.23
N VAL A 63 17.12 -1.87 -6.63
CA VAL A 63 16.02 -2.45 -5.86
C VAL A 63 16.48 -3.03 -4.51
N HIS A 64 17.67 -3.63 -4.47
CA HIS A 64 18.24 -4.22 -3.25
C HIS A 64 18.97 -3.20 -2.35
N VAL A 65 18.95 -1.92 -2.72
CA VAL A 65 19.59 -0.85 -1.95
C VAL A 65 18.52 -0.06 -1.22
N PHE A 66 18.73 0.15 0.09
CA PHE A 66 17.86 1.03 0.88
C PHE A 66 18.03 2.48 0.44
N LYS A 67 17.09 2.98 -0.38
CA LYS A 67 17.10 4.35 -0.94
C LYS A 67 15.76 5.06 -0.67
N PRO A 68 15.60 5.76 0.47
CA PRO A 68 14.37 6.45 0.83
C PRO A 68 13.92 7.50 -0.18
N ASP A 69 14.88 8.22 -0.80
CA ASP A 69 14.62 9.29 -1.77
C ASP A 69 13.86 8.82 -3.02
N ARG A 70 13.81 7.51 -3.27
CA ARG A 70 13.00 6.90 -4.33
C ARG A 70 11.53 7.34 -4.27
N PHE A 71 11.00 7.58 -3.07
CA PHE A 71 9.60 7.93 -2.85
C PHE A 71 9.35 9.45 -2.85
N ALA A 72 10.36 10.29 -3.13
CA ALA A 72 10.24 11.74 -3.09
C ALA A 72 9.14 12.30 -4.01
N GLU A 73 8.91 11.63 -5.16
CA GLU A 73 7.89 12.00 -6.13
C GLU A 73 6.64 11.08 -6.06
N GLY A 74 6.50 10.34 -4.96
CA GLY A 74 5.40 9.43 -4.70
C GLY A 74 5.61 8.01 -5.24
N VAL A 75 4.70 7.12 -4.84
CA VAL A 75 4.77 5.67 -5.12
C VAL A 75 4.72 5.36 -6.61
N VAL A 76 3.89 6.09 -7.38
CA VAL A 76 3.71 5.85 -8.83
C VAL A 76 5.03 5.99 -9.59
N LYS A 77 5.82 7.04 -9.28
CA LYS A 77 7.13 7.24 -9.92
C LYS A 77 8.16 6.24 -9.38
N ALA A 78 8.10 5.92 -8.09
CA ALA A 78 8.99 4.96 -7.45
C ALA A 78 8.91 3.54 -8.07
N THR A 79 7.74 3.16 -8.60
CA THR A 79 7.44 1.83 -9.13
C THR A 79 7.19 1.80 -10.64
N ASN A 80 7.77 2.74 -11.40
CA ASN A 80 7.67 2.79 -12.86
C ASN A 80 6.21 2.75 -13.38
N ASN A 81 5.34 3.58 -12.79
CA ASN A 81 3.90 3.65 -13.07
C ASN A 81 3.07 2.40 -12.70
N ASN A 82 3.62 1.49 -11.89
CA ASN A 82 2.88 0.36 -11.33
C ASN A 82 2.64 0.53 -9.82
N PRO A 83 1.62 1.29 -9.39
CA PRO A 83 1.38 1.56 -7.96
C PRO A 83 1.01 0.30 -7.17
N VAL A 84 0.49 -0.73 -7.85
CA VAL A 84 0.05 -2.00 -7.25
C VAL A 84 1.25 -2.88 -6.87
N ALA A 85 2.47 -2.48 -7.22
CA ALA A 85 3.67 -3.17 -6.75
C ALA A 85 4.08 -2.82 -5.31
N PHE A 86 3.58 -1.71 -4.77
CA PHE A 86 3.88 -1.29 -3.39
C PHE A 86 2.68 -1.54 -2.47
N LEU A 87 2.57 -2.78 -1.97
CA LEU A 87 1.45 -3.24 -1.13
C LEU A 87 1.87 -3.69 0.28
N PRO A 88 2.57 -2.86 1.08
CA PRO A 88 3.00 -3.24 2.42
C PRO A 88 1.84 -3.56 3.39
N PHE A 89 0.63 -3.08 3.09
CA PHE A 89 -0.55 -3.23 3.93
C PHE A 89 -1.76 -3.83 3.18
N GLY A 90 -1.51 -4.52 2.05
CA GLY A 90 -2.55 -5.03 1.16
C GLY A 90 -3.10 -3.97 0.19
N TYR A 91 -4.13 -4.36 -0.57
CA TYR A 91 -4.76 -3.53 -1.59
C TYR A 91 -6.28 -3.74 -1.63
N GLY A 92 -7.00 -2.70 -2.06
CA GLY A 92 -8.45 -2.76 -2.26
C GLY A 92 -9.24 -3.00 -0.96
N PRO A 93 -10.32 -3.79 -0.98
CA PRO A 93 -11.25 -3.93 0.15
C PRO A 93 -10.65 -4.64 1.37
N GLN A 94 -9.57 -5.41 1.17
CA GLN A 94 -8.87 -6.13 2.24
C GLN A 94 -7.58 -5.41 2.66
N THR A 95 -7.51 -4.10 2.44
CA THR A 95 -6.41 -3.28 2.97
C THR A 95 -6.45 -3.30 4.50
N CYS A 96 -5.27 -3.31 5.13
CA CYS A 96 -5.14 -3.22 6.58
C CYS A 96 -5.90 -2.01 7.13
N LEU A 97 -6.91 -2.26 7.98
CA LEU A 97 -7.68 -1.20 8.65
C LEU A 97 -6.78 -0.35 9.56
N GLY A 98 -5.70 -0.93 10.06
CA GLY A 98 -4.71 -0.27 10.92
C GLY A 98 -3.64 0.53 10.18
N LEU A 99 -3.71 0.67 8.84
CA LEU A 99 -2.69 1.37 8.05
C LEU A 99 -2.33 2.76 8.62
N ASN A 100 -3.34 3.59 8.87
CA ASN A 100 -3.11 4.95 9.36
C ASN A 100 -2.52 4.95 10.77
N PHE A 101 -3.01 4.05 11.63
CA PHE A 101 -2.53 3.92 13.00
C PHE A 101 -1.06 3.48 13.02
N ALA A 102 -0.72 2.41 12.30
CA ALA A 102 0.64 1.90 12.19
C ALA A 102 1.62 2.94 11.65
N MET A 103 1.22 3.73 10.65
CA MET A 103 2.06 4.79 10.10
C MET A 103 2.31 5.94 11.08
N ILE A 104 1.31 6.32 11.88
CA ILE A 104 1.47 7.36 12.90
C ILE A 104 2.37 6.83 14.03
N GLU A 105 2.09 5.63 14.53
CA GLU A 105 2.85 5.00 15.59
C GLU A 105 4.32 4.81 15.19
N ALA A 106 4.59 4.28 13.99
CA ALA A 106 5.95 4.11 13.49
C ALA A 106 6.71 5.45 13.40
N LYS A 107 6.06 6.52 12.93
CA LYS A 107 6.69 7.85 12.85
C LYS A 107 7.02 8.42 14.22
N ILE A 108 6.08 8.32 15.17
CA ILE A 108 6.29 8.83 16.54
C ILE A 108 7.39 8.03 17.22
N SER A 109 7.30 6.71 17.21
CA SER A 109 8.29 5.81 17.83
C SER A 109 9.68 6.04 17.25
N LEU A 110 9.82 6.10 15.92
CA LEU A 110 11.09 6.36 15.27
C LEU A 110 11.65 7.75 15.62
N SER A 111 10.79 8.79 15.64
CA SER A 111 11.22 10.15 16.02
C SER A 111 11.73 10.21 17.47
N MET A 112 11.02 9.56 18.39
CA MET A 112 11.43 9.50 19.81
C MET A 112 12.75 8.77 20.00
N ILE A 113 12.96 7.68 19.26
CA ILE A 113 14.18 6.90 19.30
C ILE A 113 15.36 7.72 18.75
N LEU A 114 15.20 8.33 17.57
CA LEU A 114 16.26 9.11 16.92
C LEU A 114 16.65 10.39 17.69
N GLN A 115 15.73 10.96 18.48
CA GLN A 115 16.04 12.11 19.34
C GLN A 115 16.89 11.75 20.56
N ARG A 116 16.85 10.49 21.02
CA ARG A 116 17.46 10.06 22.28
C ARG A 116 18.69 9.18 22.10
N TYR A 117 18.80 8.50 20.97
CA TYR A 117 19.81 7.50 20.72
C TYR A 117 20.50 7.72 19.37
N MET A 118 21.78 7.40 19.32
CA MET A 118 22.55 7.32 18.09
C MET A 118 22.93 5.86 17.85
N PHE A 119 22.60 5.34 16.68
CA PHE A 119 22.88 3.96 16.31
C PHE A 119 24.24 3.85 15.65
N THR A 120 25.03 2.86 16.07
CA THR A 120 26.25 2.43 15.39
C THR A 120 26.19 0.93 15.20
N THR A 121 26.64 0.44 14.05
CA THR A 121 26.72 -1.00 13.80
C THR A 121 27.88 -1.58 14.60
N SER A 122 27.69 -2.80 15.14
CA SER A 122 28.79 -3.49 15.82
C SER A 122 29.90 -3.80 14.81
N PRO A 123 31.18 -3.61 15.16
CA PRO A 123 32.31 -4.00 14.31
C PRO A 123 32.33 -5.49 13.95
N THR A 124 31.63 -6.33 14.73
CA THR A 124 31.56 -7.78 14.54
C THR A 124 30.32 -8.26 13.80
N TYR A 125 29.50 -7.34 13.27
CA TYR A 125 28.26 -7.69 12.60
C TYR A 125 28.53 -8.23 11.18
N VAL A 126 28.05 -9.45 10.90
CA VAL A 126 28.09 -10.09 9.58
C VAL A 126 26.66 -10.41 9.16
N HIS A 127 26.30 -10.03 7.94
CA HIS A 127 24.94 -10.00 7.42
C HIS A 127 24.59 -11.25 6.61
#